data_AF-A0A8S3CD10-F1
#
_entry.id   AF-A0A8S3CD10-F1
#
_cell.length_a   1.000
_cell.length_b   1.000
_cell.length_c   1.000
_cell.angle_alpha   90.00
_cell.angle_beta   90.00
_cell.angle_gamma   90.00
#
_symmetry.space_group_name_H-M   'P 1'
#
loop_
_entity.id
_entity.type
_entity.pdbx_description
1 polymer ?
#
loop_
_entity_poly.entity_id
_entity_poly.type
_entity_poly.pdbx_seq_one_letter_code
_entity_poly.pdbx_strand_id
1 'polypeptide(L)' 'MDLLVANYDDNTVILMFGINGQFSANFDVIAVGLKPTCIVSGDFNQDGNIDWAVTNSGDNAVGVALGLGFG' A
#
# COMPACT_ATOMS: atom_id res chain seq x y z
N MET A 1 -1.59 9.90 -9.42
CA MET A 1 -1.66 9.73 -7.95
C MET A 1 -2.54 8.54 -7.69
N ASP A 2 -1.96 7.54 -7.05
CA ASP A 2 -2.56 6.23 -6.86
C ASP A 2 -3.27 6.14 -5.51
N LEU A 3 -3.97 5.05 -5.28
CA LEU A 3 -4.69 4.78 -4.05
C LEU A 3 -4.28 3.43 -3.46
N LEU A 4 -3.94 3.44 -2.17
CA LEU A 4 -3.75 2.23 -1.36
C LEU A 4 -4.92 2.07 -0.39
N VAL A 5 -5.49 0.86 -0.31
CA VAL A 5 -6.60 0.54 0.58
C VAL A 5 -6.28 -0.69 1.40
N ALA A 6 -6.26 -0.57 2.73
CA ALA A 6 -6.14 -1.70 3.63
C ALA A 6 -7.49 -2.43 3.76
N ASN A 7 -7.47 -3.74 3.54
CA ASN A 7 -8.61 -4.60 3.77
C ASN A 7 -8.35 -5.44 5.02
N TYR A 8 -9.02 -5.03 6.10
CA TYR A 8 -8.79 -5.52 7.46
C TYR A 8 -9.02 -7.03 7.59
N ASP A 9 -10.11 -7.56 7.06
CA ASP A 9 -10.46 -8.98 7.23
C ASP A 9 -9.75 -9.88 6.20
N ASP A 10 -9.49 -9.37 5.00
CA ASP A 10 -8.82 -10.14 3.95
C ASP A 10 -7.29 -10.16 4.08
N ASN A 11 -6.72 -9.40 5.03
CA ASN A 11 -5.27 -9.28 5.26
C ASN A 11 -4.50 -8.84 4.01
N THR A 12 -5.08 -7.90 3.26
CA THR A 12 -4.51 -7.40 2.01
C THR A 12 -4.48 -5.88 1.96
N VAL A 13 -3.62 -5.35 1.10
CA VAL A 13 -3.68 -3.97 0.63
C VAL A 13 -3.95 -3.99 -0.87
N ILE A 14 -4.90 -3.18 -1.33
CA ILE A 14 -5.21 -3.01 -2.74
C ILE A 14 -4.51 -1.74 -3.24
N LEU A 15 -3.77 -1.85 -4.34
CA LEU A 15 -3.18 -0.72 -5.05
C LEU A 15 -3.97 -0.44 -6.34
N MET A 16 -4.57 0.75 -6.43
CA MET A 16 -5.26 1.22 -7.63
C MET A 16 -4.48 2.36 -8.27
N PHE A 17 -4.06 2.17 -9.52
CA PHE A 17 -3.32 3.18 -10.27
C PHE A 17 -4.22 4.34 -10.71
N GLY A 18 -3.76 5.56 -10.53
CA GLY A 18 -4.45 6.78 -10.92
C GLY A 18 -4.25 7.08 -12.40
N ILE A 19 -5.34 7.23 -13.14
CA ILE A 19 -5.33 7.54 -14.58
C ILE A 19 -6.26 8.73 -14.81
N ASN A 20 -5.70 9.90 -15.12
CA ASN A 20 -6.44 11.13 -15.45
C ASN A 20 -7.53 11.51 -14.42
N GLY A 21 -7.23 11.40 -13.13
CA GLY A 21 -8.17 11.72 -12.05
C GLY A 21 -9.20 10.63 -11.75
N GLN A 22 -9.08 9.47 -12.40
CA GLN A 22 -9.82 8.24 -12.08
C GLN A 22 -8.86 7.19 -11.51
N PHE A 23 -9.40 6.12 -10.95
CA PHE A 23 -8.63 4.94 -10.55
C PHE A 23 -8.91 3.78 -11.50
N SER A 24 -7.84 3.09 -11.90
CA SER A 24 -7.88 1.92 -12.77
C SER A 24 -8.75 0.81 -12.16
N ALA A 25 -9.53 0.13 -13.02
CA ALA A 25 -10.23 -1.11 -12.64
C ALA A 25 -9.26 -2.30 -12.48
N ASN A 26 -8.07 -2.20 -13.08
CA ASN A 26 -6.97 -3.12 -12.81
C ASN A 26 -6.23 -2.62 -11.57
N PHE A 27 -6.19 -3.46 -10.54
CA PHE A 27 -5.53 -3.19 -9.27
C PHE A 27 -4.70 -4.40 -8.85
N ASP A 28 -3.64 -4.13 -8.09
CA ASP A 28 -2.84 -5.18 -7.48
C ASP A 28 -3.36 -5.48 -6.09
N VAL A 29 -3.42 -6.76 -5.74
CA VAL A 29 -3.75 -7.23 -4.40
C VAL A 29 -2.47 -7.72 -3.75
N ILE A 30 -2.06 -7.02 -2.70
CA ILE A 30 -0.81 -7.26 -2.01
C ILE A 30 -1.13 -7.91 -0.67
N ALA A 31 -0.67 -9.14 -0.47
CA ALA A 31 -0.78 -9.80 0.82
C ALA A 31 0.10 -9.09 1.85
N VAL A 32 -0.45 -8.83 3.04
CA VAL A 32 0.24 -8.20 4.16
C VAL A 32 0.03 -9.03 5.43
N GLY A 33 0.42 -8.50 6.59
CA GLY A 33 0.15 -9.15 7.87
C GLY A 33 -1.34 -9.13 8.24
N LEU A 34 -1.68 -9.77 9.36
CA LEU A 34 -3.05 -9.89 9.82
C LEU A 34 -3.63 -8.57 10.29
N LYS A 35 -4.87 -8.29 9.87
CA LYS A 35 -5.68 -7.15 10.31
C LYS A 35 -4.95 -5.81 10.10
N PRO A 36 -4.64 -5.45 8.83
CA PRO A 36 -4.04 -4.16 8.51
C PRO A 36 -4.98 -3.02 8.90
N THR A 37 -4.43 -1.94 9.48
CA THR A 37 -5.24 -0.86 10.09
C THR A 37 -4.92 0.53 9.59
N CYS A 38 -3.64 0.84 9.39
CA CYS A 38 -3.21 2.15 8.91
C CYS A 38 -2.13 2.00 7.85
N ILE A 39 -2.18 2.85 6.83
CA ILE A 39 -1.20 2.95 5.75
C ILE A 39 -0.61 4.36 5.76
N VAL A 40 0.70 4.45 5.60
CA VAL A 40 1.43 5.70 5.36
C VAL A 40 2.28 5.54 4.11
N SER A 41 2.47 6.64 3.38
CA SER A 41 3.34 6.69 2.19
C SER A 41 4.36 7.81 2.31
N GLY A 42 5.51 7.61 1.67
CA GLY A 42 6.62 8.55 1.65
C GLY A 42 7.86 7.90 1.07
N ASP A 43 8.85 8.71 0.69
CA ASP A 43 10.17 8.20 0.29
C ASP A 43 10.98 7.91 1.58
N PHE A 44 10.93 6.66 2.04
CA PHE A 44 11.54 6.26 3.31
C PHE A 44 13.01 5.90 3.14
N ASN A 45 13.41 5.44 1.95
CA ASN A 45 14.77 5.02 1.65
C ASN A 45 15.60 6.06 0.85
N GLN A 46 15.00 7.21 0.51
CA GLN A 46 15.59 8.33 -0.24
C GLN A 46 16.00 7.98 -1.67
N ASP A 47 15.28 7.05 -2.32
CA ASP A 47 15.55 6.67 -3.71
C ASP A 47 14.75 7.50 -4.74
N GLY A 48 13.89 8.41 -4.27
CA GLY A 48 13.06 9.27 -5.09
C GLY A 48 11.73 8.64 -5.52
N ASN A 49 11.46 7.38 -5.14
CA ASN A 49 10.19 6.72 -5.33
C ASN A 49 9.35 6.76 -4.04
N ILE A 50 8.03 6.76 -4.19
CA ILE A 50 7.14 6.71 -3.02
C ILE A 50 7.05 5.27 -2.52
N ASP A 51 7.53 5.04 -1.31
CA ASP A 51 7.34 3.82 -0.53
C ASP A 51 6.01 3.86 0.24
N TRP A 52 5.64 2.73 0.83
CA TRP A 52 4.55 2.67 1.79
C TRP A 52 4.80 1.68 2.93
N ALA A 53 4.15 1.94 4.06
CA ALA A 53 4.18 1.08 5.23
C ALA A 53 2.76 0.85 5.75
N VAL A 54 2.54 -0.35 6.32
CA VAL A 54 1.26 -0.77 6.87
C VAL A 54 1.42 -1.35 8.27
N THR A 55 0.51 -0.98 9.16
CA THR A 55 0.43 -1.53 10.52
C THR A 55 -0.56 -2.70 10.56
N ASN A 56 -0.10 -3.86 11.00
CA ASN A 56 -0.87 -5.11 11.07
C ASN A 56 -1.19 -5.42 12.53
N SER A 57 -2.38 -5.02 12.97
CA SER A 57 -2.78 -5.11 14.38
C SER A 57 -2.98 -6.54 14.87
N GLY A 58 -3.29 -7.47 13.98
CA GLY A 58 -3.46 -8.89 14.30
C GLY A 58 -2.13 -9.58 14.59
N ASP A 59 -1.06 -9.09 13.99
CA ASP A 59 0.30 -9.64 14.13
C ASP A 59 1.17 -8.85 15.11
N ASN A 60 0.72 -7.67 15.55
CA ASN A 60 1.54 -6.68 16.25
C ASN A 60 2.82 -6.32 15.48
N ALA A 61 2.71 -6.19 14.14
CA ALA A 61 3.84 -5.99 13.25
C ALA A 61 3.62 -4.81 12.29
N VAL A 62 4.71 -4.31 11.71
CA VAL A 62 4.70 -3.30 10.64
C VAL A 62 5.36 -3.91 9.41
N GLY A 63 4.70 -3.81 8.26
CA GLY A 63 5.26 -4.13 6.96
C GLY A 63 5.66 -2.86 6.22
N VAL A 64 6.78 -2.90 5.49
CA VAL A 64 7.23 -1.81 4.61
C VAL A 64 7.43 -2.40 3.22
N ALA A 65 6.92 -1.71 2.20
CA ALA A 65 7.08 -2.06 0.81
C ALA A 65 7.71 -0.87 0.08
N LEU A 66 8.82 -1.14 -0.60
CA LEU A 66 9.56 -0.13 -1.34
C LEU A 66 8.89 0.17 -2.68
N GLY A 67 8.81 1.44 -3.03
CA GLY A 67 8.32 1.91 -4.30
C GLY A 67 9.25 1.46 -5.42
N LEU A 68 8.67 1.02 -6.54
CA LEU A 68 9.43 0.66 -7.74
C LEU A 68 9.48 1.79 -8.79
N GLY A 69 8.92 2.96 -8.46
CA GLY A 69 8.91 4.14 -9.36
C GLY A 69 7.93 4.05 -10.53
N PHE A 70 6.98 3.11 -10.53
CA PHE A 70 5.99 2.95 -11.59
C PHE A 70 4.79 3.90 -11.51
N GLY A 71 4.99 5.09 -10.94
CA GLY A 71 3.95 6.13 -10.84
C GLY A 71 3.49 6.69 -12.18
#